data_AF-A0A1B9AHP1-F1
#
_entry.id   AF-A0A1B9AHP1-F1
#
_cell.length_a   1.000
_cell.length_b   1.000
_cell.length_c   1.000
_cell.angle_alpha   90.00
_cell.angle_beta   90.00
_cell.angle_gamma   90.00
#
_symmetry.space_group_name_H-M   'P 1'
#
loop_
_entity.id
_entity.type
_entity.pdbx_description
1 polymer ?
#
loop_
_entity_poly.entity_id
_entity_poly.type
_entity_poly.pdbx_seq_one_letter_code
_entity_poly.pdbx_strand_id
1 'polypeptide(L)'
;MAYVLQVDFKMNGPFGDEMAEGFADLAKSINEEEGFKWKIWTESPETSEAGGIYIHSKRLAGFGITEVNAKILAINPKLTEITNGPLK
;
A
#
# COMPACT_ATOMS: atom_id res chain seq x y z
N MET A 1 -2.17 11.01 14.48
CA MET A 1 -1.39 9.76 14.62
C MET A 1 -1.60 8.97 13.36
N ALA A 2 -0.54 8.67 12.61
CA ALA A 2 -0.64 8.03 11.31
C ALA A 2 -0.38 6.51 11.41
N TYR A 3 -1.01 5.76 10.53
CA TYR A 3 -0.88 4.31 10.45
C TYR A 3 -0.42 3.90 9.07
N VAL A 4 0.36 2.82 9.00
CA VAL A 4 0.68 2.12 7.76
C VAL A 4 -0.17 0.87 7.65
N LEU A 5 -0.75 0.66 6.49
CA LEU A 5 -1.26 -0.65 6.06
C LEU A 5 -0.23 -1.23 5.09
N GLN A 6 0.34 -2.39 5.42
CA GLN A 6 1.16 -3.18 4.52
C GLN A 6 0.33 -4.35 4.02
N VAL A 7 0.29 -4.54 2.71
CA VAL A 7 -0.46 -5.59 2.03
C VAL A 7 0.43 -6.25 0.99
N ASP A 8 0.50 -7.57 0.99
CA ASP A 8 1.07 -8.38 -0.09
C ASP A 8 0.21 -9.62 -0.36
N PHE A 9 0.20 -10.06 -1.62
CA PHE A 9 -0.57 -11.21 -2.09
C PHE A 9 0.06 -11.83 -3.34
N LYS A 10 -0.28 -13.09 -3.61
CA LYS A 10 0.16 -13.78 -4.83
C LYS A 10 -0.56 -13.24 -6.05
N MET A 11 0.19 -12.93 -7.10
CA MET A 11 -0.31 -12.42 -8.37
C MET A 11 0.59 -12.94 -9.50
N ASN A 12 0.00 -13.51 -10.55
CA ASN A 12 0.74 -14.09 -11.67
C ASN A 12 1.06 -13.07 -12.79
N GLY A 13 0.97 -11.77 -12.49
CA GLY A 13 1.04 -10.68 -13.45
C GLY A 13 -0.35 -10.15 -13.85
N PRO A 14 -0.41 -9.06 -14.65
CA PRO A 14 0.72 -8.38 -15.29
C PRO A 14 1.64 -7.64 -14.29
N PHE A 15 2.87 -7.36 -14.72
CA PHE A 15 3.91 -6.66 -13.96
C PHE A 15 4.49 -5.49 -14.77
N GLY A 16 5.17 -4.55 -14.12
CA GLY A 16 5.80 -3.40 -14.75
C GLY A 16 4.80 -2.50 -15.46
N ASP A 17 5.09 -2.09 -16.69
CA ASP A 17 4.26 -1.15 -17.45
C ASP A 17 2.84 -1.68 -17.70
N GLU A 18 2.69 -2.99 -17.93
CA GLU A 18 1.36 -3.61 -18.10
C GLU A 18 0.52 -3.55 -16.81
N MET A 19 1.18 -3.68 -15.65
CA MET A 19 0.52 -3.46 -14.36
C MET A 19 0.12 -2.00 -14.22
N ALA A 20 1.01 -1.06 -14.56
CA ALA A 20 0.73 0.37 -14.48
C ALA A 20 -0.48 0.76 -15.34
N GLU A 21 -0.57 0.23 -16.57
CA GLU A 21 -1.69 0.46 -17.47
C GLU A 21 -2.99 -0.18 -16.94
N GLY A 22 -2.94 -1.45 -16.55
CA GLY A 22 -4.12 -2.19 -16.09
C GLY A 22 -4.71 -1.69 -14.77
N PHE A 23 -3.86 -1.15 -13.88
CA PHE A 23 -4.27 -0.66 -12.57
C PHE A 23 -4.32 0.87 -12.45
N ALA A 24 -4.14 1.62 -13.56
CA ALA A 24 -4.13 3.08 -13.55
C ALA A 24 -5.39 3.70 -12.94
N ASP A 25 -6.57 3.18 -13.30
CA ASP A 25 -7.83 3.73 -12.80
C ASP A 25 -8.07 3.40 -11.32
N LEU A 26 -7.62 2.21 -10.87
CA LEU A 26 -7.58 1.88 -9.45
C LEU A 26 -6.62 2.78 -8.68
N ALA A 27 -5.44 3.08 -9.24
CA ALA A 27 -4.48 3.99 -8.61
C ALA A 27 -5.05 5.41 -8.47
N LYS A 28 -5.83 5.87 -9.46
CA LYS A 28 -6.53 7.16 -9.38
C LYS A 28 -7.62 7.15 -8.30
N SER A 29 -8.46 6.12 -8.25
CA SER A 29 -9.58 6.06 -7.29
C SER A 29 -9.11 6.01 -5.84
N ILE A 30 -7.96 5.39 -5.56
CA ILE A 30 -7.37 5.35 -4.21
C ILE A 30 -7.07 6.77 -3.68
N ASN A 31 -6.71 7.72 -4.56
CA ASN A 31 -6.46 9.11 -4.13
C ASN A 31 -7.71 9.84 -3.63
N GLU A 32 -8.90 9.33 -3.95
CA GLU A 32 -10.18 9.92 -3.56
C GLU A 32 -10.66 9.44 -2.18
N GLU A 33 -9.99 8.44 -1.60
CA GLU A 33 -10.35 7.88 -0.29
C GLU A 33 -10.07 8.87 0.86
N GLU A 34 -11.07 9.10 1.73
CA GLU A 34 -10.97 10.06 2.81
C GLU A 34 -9.87 9.67 3.81
N GLY A 35 -8.79 10.45 3.83
CA GLY A 35 -7.70 10.26 4.78
C GLY A 35 -6.54 9.43 4.26
N PHE A 36 -6.61 9.00 2.99
CA PHE A 36 -5.47 8.50 2.23
C PHE A 36 -4.41 9.60 2.06
N LYS A 37 -3.14 9.22 2.13
CA LYS A 37 -2.00 10.12 1.93
C LYS A 37 -1.20 9.75 0.70
N TRP A 38 -0.73 8.51 0.68
CA TRP A 38 0.05 7.97 -0.41
C TRP A 38 0.06 6.45 -0.33
N LYS A 39 0.40 5.83 -1.46
CA LYS A 39 0.62 4.39 -1.62
C LYS A 39 1.94 4.17 -2.35
N ILE A 40 2.73 3.24 -1.86
CA ILE A 40 3.83 2.64 -2.63
C ILE A 40 3.29 1.34 -3.21
N TRP A 41 3.28 1.23 -4.53
CA TRP A 41 2.99 -0.03 -5.22
C TRP A 41 4.22 -0.93 -5.17
N THR A 42 4.02 -2.21 -4.86
CA THR A 42 5.09 -3.20 -4.78
C THR A 42 4.75 -4.38 -5.68
N GLU A 43 5.75 -4.87 -6.39
CA GLU A 43 5.62 -6.02 -7.27
C GLU A 43 6.91 -6.83 -7.29
N SER A 44 6.78 -8.13 -7.52
CA SER A 44 7.89 -9.07 -7.67
C SER A 44 7.48 -10.16 -8.64
N PRO A 45 7.88 -10.05 -9.93
CA PRO A 45 7.65 -11.11 -10.91
C PRO A 45 8.29 -12.44 -10.51
N GLU A 46 9.47 -12.39 -9.89
CA GLU A 46 10.26 -13.57 -9.48
C GLU A 46 9.52 -14.43 -8.44
N THR A 47 8.85 -13.79 -7.49
CA THR A 47 8.10 -14.49 -6.42
C THR A 47 6.60 -14.55 -6.67
N SER A 48 6.15 -14.00 -7.81
CA SER A 48 4.74 -13.86 -8.20
C SER A 48 3.93 -13.17 -7.11
N GLU A 49 4.40 -11.99 -6.69
CA GLU A 49 3.81 -11.20 -5.61
C GLU A 49 3.54 -9.77 -6.05
N ALA A 50 2.45 -9.21 -5.55
CA ALA A 50 2.12 -7.80 -5.66
C ALA A 50 1.48 -7.31 -4.38
N GLY A 51 1.40 -5.99 -4.22
CA GLY A 51 0.88 -5.42 -3.00
C GLY A 51 1.00 -3.90 -2.93
N GLY A 52 1.11 -3.42 -1.70
CA GLY A 52 1.47 -2.05 -1.47
C GLY A 52 1.55 -1.67 0.00
N ILE A 53 2.16 -0.51 0.22
CA ILE A 53 2.30 0.13 1.52
C ILE A 53 1.50 1.42 1.46
N TYR A 54 0.51 1.57 2.33
CA TYR A 54 -0.40 2.70 2.37
C TYR A 54 -0.18 3.47 3.67
N ILE A 55 -0.10 4.80 3.61
CA ILE A 55 -0.34 5.62 4.80
C ILE A 55 -1.78 6.10 4.83
N HIS A 56 -2.39 5.93 5.99
CA HIS A 56 -3.71 6.46 6.29
C HIS A 56 -3.69 7.28 7.58
N SER A 57 -4.46 8.36 7.59
CA SER A 57 -4.60 9.26 8.76
C SER A 57 -5.42 8.65 9.90
N LYS A 58 -6.19 7.60 9.61
CA LYS A 58 -7.03 6.83 10.55
C LYS A 58 -6.72 5.34 10.46
N ARG A 59 -6.97 4.59 11.54
CA ARG A 59 -6.87 3.13 11.53
C ARG A 59 -7.91 2.56 10.56
N LEU A 60 -7.47 1.77 9.59
CA LEU A 60 -8.37 1.09 8.66
C LEU A 60 -9.06 -0.09 9.39
N ALA A 61 -10.36 -0.24 9.20
CA ALA A 61 -11.07 -1.44 9.65
C ALA A 61 -10.71 -2.60 8.71
N GLY A 62 -10.54 -3.80 9.26
CA GLY A 62 -9.94 -4.95 8.55
C GLY A 62 -10.55 -5.18 7.18
N PHE A 63 -9.68 -5.33 6.16
CA PHE A 63 -10.09 -5.77 4.84
C PHE A 63 -10.42 -7.25 4.92
N GLY A 64 -11.67 -7.61 4.61
CA GLY A 64 -12.18 -8.99 4.64
C GLY A 64 -11.62 -9.90 3.55
N ILE A 65 -10.32 -9.80 3.25
CA ILE A 65 -9.64 -10.58 2.22
C ILE A 65 -8.91 -11.73 2.90
N THR A 66 -9.28 -12.96 2.55
CA THR A 66 -8.84 -14.19 3.23
C THR A 66 -7.47 -14.70 2.78
N GLU A 67 -6.97 -14.25 1.62
CA GLU A 67 -5.71 -14.71 1.01
C GLU A 67 -4.69 -13.57 0.81
N VAL A 68 -4.76 -12.55 1.67
CA VAL A 68 -3.85 -11.41 1.67
C VAL A 68 -3.07 -11.36 2.98
N ASN A 69 -1.76 -11.18 2.91
CA ASN A 69 -0.97 -10.84 4.08
C ASN A 69 -1.14 -9.33 4.35
N ALA A 70 -1.98 -8.98 5.32
CA ALA A 70 -2.23 -7.59 5.70
C ALA A 70 -1.78 -7.30 7.14
N LYS A 71 -1.11 -6.17 7.35
CA LYS A 71 -0.71 -5.67 8.67
C LYS A 71 -1.03 -4.19 8.80
N ILE A 72 -1.65 -3.81 9.92
CA ILE A 72 -1.85 -2.41 10.30
C ILE A 72 -0.89 -2.07 11.43
N LEU A 73 -0.03 -1.09 11.20
CA LEU A 73 1.06 -0.71 12.09
C LEU A 73 0.97 0.78 12.43
N ALA A 74 1.26 1.14 13.67
CA ALA A 74 1.43 2.54 14.04
C ALA A 74 2.80 3.04 13.57
N ILE A 75 2.85 4.27 13.05
CA ILE A 75 4.11 4.88 12.62
C ILE A 75 4.85 5.45 13.84
N ASN A 76 6.16 5.24 13.89
CA ASN A 76 7.04 5.96 14.82
C ASN A 76 7.58 7.23 14.13
N PRO A 77 6.98 8.41 14.37
CA PRO A 77 7.27 9.61 13.58
C PRO A 77 8.73 10.07 13.70
N LYS A 78 9.34 9.92 14.89
CA LYS A 78 10.73 10.38 15.11
C LYS A 78 11.73 9.57 14.31
N LEU A 79 11.59 8.25 14.31
CA LEU A 79 12.48 7.38 13.53
C LEU A 79 12.24 7.55 12.04
N THR A 80 10.98 7.67 11.62
CA THR A 80 10.63 7.88 10.21
C THR A 80 11.18 9.20 9.67
N GLU A 81 11.16 10.26 10.46
CA GLU A 81 11.76 11.55 10.10
C GLU A 81 13.28 11.44 9.89
N ILE A 82 13.98 10.76 10.80
CA ILE A 82 15.43 10.51 10.68
C ILE A 82 15.76 9.76 9.37
N THR A 83 14.89 8.83 8.95
CA THR A 83 15.08 8.03 7.73
C THR A 83 14.38 8.62 6.50
N ASN A 84 14.00 9.91 6.52
CA ASN A 84 13.37 10.64 5.41
C ASN A 84 12.07 10.01 4.89
N GLY A 85 11.34 9.27 5.73
CA GLY A 85 10.08 8.67 5.33
C GLY A 85 8.97 9.70 5.17
N PRO A 86 8.07 9.55 4.18
CA PRO A 86 7.02 10.53 3.92
C PRO A 86 5.92 10.46 4.99
N LEU A 87 5.89 11.46 5.88
CA LEU A 87 4.88 11.57 6.96
C LEU A 87 3.68 12.47 6.61
N LYS A 88 3.68 13.08 5.42
CA LYS A 88 2.67 14.07 4.99
C LYS A 88 1.76 13.54 3.90
#